data_AF-A0A7Y4NIK8-F1
#
_entry.id   AF-A0A7Y4NIK8-F1
#
_cell.length_a   1.000
_cell.length_b   1.000
_cell.length_c   1.000
_cell.angle_alpha   90.00
_cell.angle_beta   90.00
_cell.angle_gamma   90.00
#
_symmetry.space_group_name_H-M   'P 1'
#
loop_
_entity.id
_entity.type
_entity.pdbx_description
1 polymer ?
#
loop_
_entity_poly.entity_id
_entity_poly.type
_entity_poly.pdbx_seq_one_letter_code
_entity_poly.pdbx_strand_id
1 'polypeptide(L)'
;MTSTFAFELAVLTASAIASSASLMDRLVLKGGNALQLIHQLGARASMDLDYSMEGDVEDADALGRELETALSSRFSAAGYALIDFRFGPKPSTSGPGFRNCIGEARRSGPSTSASSSSARARPRPRSSTASAVSCTRPR
;
A
#
# COMPACT_ATOMS: atom_id res chain seq x y z
N MET A 1 1.89 15.15 18.71
CA MET A 1 0.54 14.91 19.28
C MET A 1 -0.35 14.10 18.35
N THR A 2 -0.36 14.34 17.04
CA THR A 2 -1.20 13.58 16.07
C THR A 2 -0.82 12.10 15.92
N SER A 3 0.47 11.73 16.00
CA SER A 3 0.88 10.33 15.87
C SER A 3 0.40 9.42 17.01
N THR A 4 0.20 9.98 18.21
CA THR A 4 -0.23 9.22 19.40
C THR A 4 -1.69 8.80 19.29
N PHE A 5 -2.55 9.67 18.76
CA PHE A 5 -3.97 9.38 18.63
C PHE A 5 -4.27 8.31 17.57
N ALA A 6 -3.66 8.41 16.39
CA ALA A 6 -3.81 7.40 15.34
C ALA A 6 -3.34 6.02 15.80
N PHE A 7 -2.25 5.99 16.58
CA PHE A 7 -1.75 4.76 17.21
C PHE A 7 -2.74 4.16 18.21
N GLU A 8 -3.32 4.98 19.10
CA GLU A 8 -4.30 4.54 20.08
C GLU A 8 -5.52 3.88 19.41
N LEU A 9 -6.07 4.52 18.37
CA LEU A 9 -7.19 3.96 17.61
C LEU A 9 -6.84 2.64 16.92
N ALA A 10 -5.61 2.52 16.41
CA ALA A 10 -5.16 1.28 15.78
C ALA A 10 -5.01 0.13 16.80
N VAL A 11 -4.50 0.42 18.00
CA VAL A 11 -4.45 -0.56 19.11
C VAL A 11 -5.86 -0.96 19.54
N LEU A 12 -6.79 0.00 19.65
CA LEU A 12 -8.19 -0.30 19.96
C LEU A 12 -8.81 -1.20 18.89
N THR A 13 -8.59 -0.90 17.62
CA THR A 13 -9.07 -1.69 16.47
C THR A 13 -8.52 -3.12 16.51
N ALA A 14 -7.21 -3.29 16.68
CA ALA A 14 -6.59 -4.61 16.79
C ALA A 14 -7.11 -5.40 17.99
N SER A 15 -7.29 -4.72 19.14
CA SER A 15 -7.83 -5.36 20.35
C SER A 15 -9.30 -5.77 20.20
N ALA A 16 -10.09 -5.01 19.44
CA ALA A 16 -11.48 -5.35 19.15
C ALA A 16 -11.55 -6.65 18.35
N ILE A 17 -10.76 -6.76 17.29
CA ILE A 17 -10.67 -7.95 16.44
C ILE A 17 -10.18 -9.15 17.23
N ALA A 18 -9.11 -8.99 18.01
CA ALA A 18 -8.55 -10.06 18.85
C ALA A 18 -9.48 -10.50 20.00
N SER A 19 -10.48 -9.71 20.36
CA SER A 19 -11.44 -10.07 21.42
C SER A 19 -12.56 -11.00 20.97
N SER A 20 -12.81 -11.11 19.65
CA SER A 20 -13.72 -12.10 19.09
C SER A 20 -12.93 -13.33 18.65
N ALA A 21 -13.26 -14.50 19.20
CA ALA A 21 -12.62 -15.76 18.82
C ALA A 21 -12.77 -16.05 17.32
N SER A 22 -13.96 -15.84 16.77
CA SER A 22 -14.24 -16.05 15.34
C SER A 22 -13.49 -15.06 14.44
N LEU A 23 -13.35 -13.79 14.83
CA LEU A 23 -12.54 -12.84 14.07
C LEU A 23 -11.05 -13.16 14.17
N MET A 24 -10.56 -13.54 15.37
CA MET A 24 -9.17 -13.88 15.61
C MET A 24 -8.71 -15.09 14.81
N ASP A 25 -9.56 -16.10 14.68
CA ASP A 25 -9.27 -17.29 13.88
C ASP A 25 -9.23 -17.00 12.38
N ARG A 26 -10.01 -16.01 11.91
CA ARG A 26 -10.15 -15.68 10.48
C ARG A 26 -9.21 -14.58 10.02
N LEU A 27 -8.82 -13.65 10.89
CA LEU A 27 -8.08 -12.44 10.54
C LEU A 27 -6.69 -12.44 11.16
N VAL A 28 -5.67 -12.52 10.30
CA VAL A 28 -4.27 -12.47 10.71
C VAL A 28 -3.68 -11.11 10.36
N LEU A 29 -3.23 -10.37 11.38
CA LEU A 29 -2.58 -9.06 11.17
C LEU A 29 -1.26 -9.22 10.40
N LYS A 30 -1.09 -8.49 9.29
CA LYS A 30 0.12 -8.59 8.46
C LYS A 30 1.34 -8.02 9.19
N GLY A 31 2.48 -8.68 9.00
CA GLY A 31 3.75 -8.37 9.71
C GLY A 31 4.21 -6.92 9.60
N GLY A 32 4.02 -6.24 8.46
CA GLY A 32 4.35 -4.82 8.32
C GLY A 32 3.53 -3.91 9.24
N ASN A 33 2.22 -4.17 9.36
CA ASN A 33 1.33 -3.44 10.26
C ASN A 33 1.55 -3.84 11.73
N ALA A 34 1.81 -5.12 11.99
CA ALA A 34 2.13 -5.63 13.33
C ALA A 34 3.43 -4.99 13.87
N LEU A 35 4.49 -4.95 13.07
CA LEU A 35 5.75 -4.31 13.45
C LEU A 35 5.57 -2.80 13.65
N GLN A 36 4.75 -2.14 12.84
CA GLN A 36 4.47 -0.72 13.00
C GLN A 36 3.71 -0.43 14.30
N LEU A 37 2.76 -1.29 14.68
CA LEU A 37 2.07 -1.23 15.98
C LEU A 37 3.01 -1.53 17.16
N ILE A 38 3.90 -2.51 17.04
CA ILE A 38 4.77 -2.91 18.17
C ILE A 38 5.93 -1.93 18.36
N HIS A 39 6.54 -1.46 17.28
CA HIS A 39 7.75 -0.63 17.33
C HIS A 39 7.49 0.88 17.19
N GLN A 40 6.22 1.31 17.05
CA GLN A 40 5.83 2.72 16.84
C GLN A 40 6.58 3.38 15.67
N LEU A 41 6.97 2.58 14.67
CA LEU A 41 7.80 3.01 13.54
C LEU A 41 6.93 3.74 12.51
N GLY A 42 6.68 5.03 12.73
CA GLY A 42 6.16 5.90 11.68
C GLY A 42 5.28 7.04 12.17
N ALA A 43 5.76 8.27 11.94
CA ALA A 43 4.99 9.50 12.06
C ALA A 43 4.03 9.72 10.87
N ARG A 44 3.37 8.66 10.37
CA ARG A 44 2.34 8.82 9.33
C ARG A 44 1.05 9.30 10.00
N ALA A 45 0.41 10.30 9.39
CA ALA A 45 -0.82 10.90 9.90
C ALA A 45 -2.06 9.99 9.76
N SER A 46 -1.96 8.93 8.95
CA SER A 46 -2.95 7.85 8.82
C SER A 46 -2.27 6.52 9.11
N MET A 47 -2.95 5.66 9.88
CA MET A 47 -2.52 4.30 10.17
C MET A 47 -3.60 3.34 9.66
N ASP A 48 -3.30 2.69 8.54
CA ASP A 48 -4.14 1.62 8.00
C ASP A 48 -3.78 0.32 8.72
N LEU A 49 -4.73 -0.61 8.86
CA LEU A 49 -4.48 -1.94 9.42
C LEU A 49 -4.82 -3.02 8.41
N ASP A 50 -3.80 -3.64 7.82
CA ASP A 50 -4.02 -4.75 6.90
C ASP A 50 -4.06 -6.10 7.61
N TYR A 51 -5.16 -6.80 7.41
CA TYR A 51 -5.33 -8.20 7.78
C TYR A 51 -5.25 -9.08 6.53
N SER A 52 -4.75 -10.28 6.71
CA SER A 52 -4.95 -11.42 5.82
C SER A 52 -6.11 -12.25 6.35
N MET A 53 -6.83 -12.91 5.45
CA MET A 53 -7.84 -13.91 5.80
C MET A 53 -7.51 -15.22 5.08
N GLU A 54 -7.76 -16.33 5.74
CA GLU A 54 -7.69 -17.65 5.11
C GLU A 54 -9.05 -18.00 4.51
N GLY A 55 -9.05 -18.45 3.26
CA GLY A 55 -10.27 -18.80 2.53
C GLY A 55 -11.08 -17.60 2.05
N ASP A 56 -12.19 -17.91 1.39
CA ASP A 56 -13.15 -16.92 0.90
C ASP A 56 -14.16 -16.55 2.00
N VAL A 57 -14.71 -15.34 1.90
CA VAL A 57 -15.78 -14.89 2.80
C VAL A 57 -17.10 -15.49 2.32
N GLU A 58 -17.59 -16.51 3.03
CA GLU A 58 -18.86 -17.16 2.70
C GLU A 58 -20.07 -16.24 2.89
N ASP A 59 -20.14 -15.55 4.04
CA ASP A 59 -21.17 -14.57 4.36
C ASP A 59 -20.49 -13.23 4.75
N ALA A 60 -20.44 -12.34 3.77
CA ALA A 60 -19.86 -11.01 3.92
C ALA A 60 -20.68 -10.13 4.87
N ASP A 61 -22.01 -10.26 4.86
CA ASP A 61 -22.86 -9.45 5.72
C ASP A 61 -22.72 -9.85 7.19
N ALA A 62 -22.64 -11.15 7.47
CA ALA A 62 -22.40 -11.66 8.82
C ALA A 62 -21.03 -11.20 9.36
N LEU A 63 -19.97 -11.34 8.55
CA LEU A 63 -18.64 -10.86 8.92
C LEU A 63 -18.62 -9.34 9.16
N GLY A 64 -19.30 -8.57 8.29
CA GLY A 64 -19.41 -7.12 8.44
C GLY A 64 -20.10 -6.71 9.74
N ARG A 65 -21.24 -7.33 10.07
CA ARG A 65 -21.97 -7.09 11.33
C ARG A 65 -21.13 -7.46 12.55
N GLU A 66 -20.40 -8.56 12.48
CA GLU A 66 -19.52 -9.00 13.56
C GLU A 66 -18.39 -7.99 13.80
N LEU A 67 -17.73 -7.54 12.73
CA LEU A 67 -16.71 -6.48 12.78
C LEU A 67 -17.27 -5.18 13.36
N GLU A 68 -18.41 -4.72 12.87
CA GLU A 68 -19.06 -3.50 13.35
C GLU A 68 -19.38 -3.58 14.84
N THR A 69 -19.90 -4.73 15.29
CA THR A 69 -20.25 -4.97 16.70
C THR A 69 -19.00 -4.97 17.59
N ALA A 70 -17.95 -5.69 17.18
CA ALA A 70 -16.70 -5.78 17.93
C ALA A 70 -16.04 -4.40 18.05
N LEU A 71 -15.95 -3.65 16.94
CA LEU A 71 -15.38 -2.30 16.92
C LEU A 71 -16.22 -1.33 17.75
N SER A 72 -17.53 -1.30 17.55
CA SER A 72 -18.44 -0.39 18.27
C SER A 72 -18.36 -0.61 19.79
N SER A 73 -18.38 -1.88 20.23
CA SER A 73 -18.24 -2.25 21.64
C SER A 73 -16.92 -1.75 22.22
N ARG A 74 -15.80 -2.01 21.51
CA ARG A 74 -14.48 -1.66 21.99
C ARG A 74 -14.23 -0.15 22.02
N PHE A 75 -14.67 0.57 20.99
CA PHE A 75 -14.55 2.02 20.92
C PHE A 75 -15.42 2.71 21.96
N SER A 76 -16.66 2.24 22.16
CA SER A 76 -17.56 2.78 23.17
C SER A 76 -16.99 2.62 24.58
N ALA A 77 -16.37 1.47 24.88
CA ALA A 77 -15.69 1.24 26.16
C ALA A 77 -14.50 2.18 26.39
N ALA A 78 -13.88 2.68 25.34
CA ALA A 78 -12.80 3.66 25.39
C ALA A 78 -13.29 5.13 25.30
N GLY A 79 -14.61 5.37 25.26
CA GLY A 79 -15.20 6.71 25.18
C GLY A 79 -15.29 7.29 23.77
N TYR A 80 -15.13 6.46 22.73
CA TYR A 80 -15.23 6.85 21.32
C TYR A 80 -16.52 6.33 20.69
N ALA A 81 -17.01 7.04 19.67
CA ALA A 81 -18.11 6.59 18.83
C ALA A 81 -17.60 6.13 17.46
N LEU A 82 -18.03 4.96 17.00
CA LEU A 82 -17.78 4.49 15.64
C LEU A 82 -18.74 5.22 14.68
N ILE A 83 -18.19 5.87 13.65
CA ILE A 83 -18.96 6.64 12.66
C ILE A 83 -18.58 6.21 11.24
N ASP A 84 -19.53 6.31 10.30
CA ASP A 84 -19.35 5.98 8.87
C ASP A 84 -18.69 4.61 8.64
N PHE A 85 -19.08 3.60 9.42
CA PHE A 85 -18.61 2.24 9.20
C PHE A 85 -19.12 1.74 7.84
N ARG A 86 -18.19 1.27 7.01
CA ARG A 86 -18.49 0.70 5.69
C ARG A 86 -17.77 -0.62 5.54
N PHE A 87 -18.54 -1.65 5.21
CA PHE A 87 -18.04 -2.97 4.89
C PHE A 87 -18.52 -3.36 3.49
N GLY A 88 -17.62 -3.88 2.66
CA GLY A 88 -17.94 -4.24 1.29
C GLY A 88 -16.73 -4.72 0.51
N PRO A 89 -16.95 -5.21 -0.72
CA PRO A 89 -15.87 -5.68 -1.57
C PRO A 89 -14.89 -4.55 -1.87
N LYS A 90 -13.63 -4.91 -2.10
CA LYS A 90 -12.61 -3.95 -2.53
C LYS A 90 -13.09 -3.25 -3.82
N PRO A 91 -13.07 -1.91 -3.88
CA PRO A 91 -13.53 -1.18 -5.06
C PRO A 91 -12.72 -1.61 -6.30
N SER A 92 -13.42 -2.00 -7.37
CA SER A 92 -12.80 -2.41 -8.63
C SER A 92 -12.22 -1.19 -9.35
N THR A 93 -10.95 -1.25 -9.75
CA THR A 93 -10.20 -0.15 -10.38
C THR A 93 -10.62 0.18 -11.82
N SER A 94 -11.80 -0.22 -12.27
CA SER A 94 -12.33 0.04 -13.62
C SER A 94 -12.85 1.47 -13.78
N GLY A 95 -12.04 2.47 -13.43
CA GLY A 95 -12.14 3.84 -13.92
C GLY A 95 -11.11 4.08 -15.04
N PRO A 96 -11.27 5.10 -15.89
CA PRO A 96 -10.31 5.38 -16.98
C PRO A 96 -8.91 5.52 -16.37
N GLY A 97 -7.99 4.68 -16.84
CA GLY A 97 -6.71 4.37 -16.19
C GLY A 97 -6.00 5.59 -15.60
N PHE A 98 -5.94 5.64 -14.27
CA PHE A 98 -5.05 6.54 -13.57
C PHE A 98 -3.62 6.09 -13.85
N ARG A 99 -3.00 6.70 -14.87
CA ARG A 99 -1.59 6.47 -15.20
C ARG A 99 -0.76 6.91 -14.00
N ASN A 100 -0.15 5.94 -13.33
CA ASN A 100 0.84 6.18 -12.29
C ASN A 100 2.04 6.92 -12.89
N CYS A 101 2.04 8.24 -12.80
CA CYS A 101 3.18 9.07 -13.15
C CYS A 101 4.15 9.15 -11.96
N ILE A 102 4.69 8.00 -11.54
CA ILE A 102 5.91 7.99 -10.72
C ILE A 102 7.09 8.05 -11.70
N GLY A 103 7.33 9.25 -12.22
CA GLY A 103 8.46 9.54 -13.09
C GLY A 103 9.73 9.62 -12.26
N GLU A 104 10.59 8.62 -12.39
CA GLU A 104 11.97 8.70 -11.94
C GLU A 104 12.70 9.75 -12.78
N ALA A 105 12.89 10.94 -12.20
CA ALA A 105 13.67 12.01 -12.81
C ALA A 105 15.14 11.59 -12.90
N ARG A 106 15.51 10.89 -13.98
CA ARG A 106 16.91 10.69 -14.34
C ARG A 106 17.53 12.05 -14.66
N ARG A 107 18.31 12.57 -13.73
CA ARG A 107 19.22 13.71 -13.97
C ARG A 107 20.29 13.26 -14.95
N SER A 108 20.27 13.79 -16.17
CA SER A 108 21.42 13.73 -17.08
C SER A 108 22.44 14.78 -16.64
N GLY A 109 23.54 14.33 -16.02
CA GLY A 109 24.72 15.16 -15.78
C GLY A 109 25.55 15.32 -17.06
N PRO A 110 26.29 16.43 -17.22
CA PRO A 110 27.09 16.70 -18.42
C PRO A 110 28.41 15.92 -18.41
N SER A 111 28.75 15.31 -19.55
CA SER A 111 30.04 14.64 -19.76
C SER A 111 31.12 15.64 -20.19
N THR A 112 32.08 15.91 -19.30
CA THR A 112 33.44 16.38 -19.60
C THR A 112 34.39 15.23 -19.24
N SER A 113 35.50 14.89 -19.91
CA SER A 113 36.32 15.48 -20.97
C SER A 113 37.46 14.48 -21.26
N ALA A 114 38.00 14.47 -22.49
CA ALA A 114 39.40 14.17 -22.86
C ALA A 114 39.98 12.77 -22.48
N SER A 115 40.96 12.14 -23.13
CA SER A 115 41.77 12.32 -24.34
C SER A 115 42.71 11.10 -24.37
N SER A 116 42.98 10.48 -25.53
CA SER A 116 44.34 10.14 -26.00
C SER A 116 44.37 9.01 -27.05
N SER A 117 45.22 9.25 -28.07
CA SER A 117 46.04 8.30 -28.84
C SER A 117 45.39 7.24 -29.76
N SER A 118 45.37 7.59 -31.06
CA SER A 118 46.08 6.89 -32.15
C SER A 118 46.16 5.34 -32.14
N ALA A 119 45.40 4.69 -33.03
CA ALA A 119 45.95 3.84 -34.11
C ALA A 119 44.85 3.16 -34.95
N ARG A 120 44.88 3.53 -36.23
CA ARG A 120 44.40 2.90 -37.48
C ARG A 120 43.71 1.51 -37.47
N ALA A 121 42.67 1.48 -38.33
CA ALA A 121 42.09 0.38 -39.11
C ALA A 121 40.79 -0.30 -38.60
N ARG A 122 39.82 -0.33 -39.52
CA ARG A 122 38.36 -0.54 -39.38
C ARG A 122 37.94 -2.02 -39.50
N PRO A 123 36.64 -2.36 -39.25
CA PRO A 123 36.27 -3.51 -38.42
C PRO A 123 35.40 -4.59 -39.11
N ARG A 124 35.14 -5.66 -38.37
CA ARG A 124 33.96 -6.56 -38.41
C ARG A 124 33.65 -6.96 -36.93
N PRO A 125 32.48 -7.50 -36.54
CA PRO A 125 31.17 -7.63 -37.21
C PRO A 125 29.95 -7.31 -36.28
N ARG A 126 28.73 -7.53 -36.82
CA ARG A 126 27.46 -7.95 -36.16
C ARG A 126 26.61 -6.96 -35.34
N SER A 127 25.48 -6.62 -35.96
CA SER A 127 24.10 -6.64 -35.43
C SER A 127 23.83 -6.15 -33.99
N SER A 128 23.36 -4.91 -33.87
CA SER A 128 22.12 -4.54 -33.14
C SER A 128 21.95 -3.01 -33.15
N THR A 129 20.88 -2.52 -33.77
CA THR A 129 20.36 -1.15 -33.58
C THR A 129 18.84 -1.28 -33.56
N ALA A 130 18.24 -1.21 -32.37
CA ALA A 130 17.66 0.02 -31.81
C ALA A 130 16.52 0.55 -32.69
N SER A 131 15.30 0.04 -32.44
CA SER A 131 14.08 0.59 -33.02
C SER A 131 13.58 1.72 -32.12
N ALA A 132 13.54 2.93 -32.68
CA ALA A 132 13.07 4.14 -32.04
C ALA A 132 11.55 4.11 -31.84
N VAL A 133 11.09 4.37 -30.63
CA VAL A 133 9.66 4.57 -30.34
C VAL A 133 9.29 5.99 -30.75
N SER A 134 8.52 6.09 -31.83
CA SER A 134 7.85 7.29 -32.32
C SER A 134 6.51 7.46 -31.61
N CYS A 135 6.35 8.53 -30.83
CA CYS A 135 5.05 8.97 -30.30
C CYS A 135 4.43 9.97 -31.27
N THR A 136 3.29 9.63 -31.88
CA THR A 136 2.41 10.60 -32.55
C THR A 136 1.14 10.79 -31.73
N ARG A 137 0.84 12.06 -31.41
CA ARG A 137 -0.38 12.54 -30.76
C ARG A 137 -1.55 12.53 -31.77
N PRO A 138 -2.79 12.19 -31.38
CA PRO A 138 -3.96 12.70 -32.09
C PRO A 138 -4.37 14.07 -31.55
N ARG A 139 -4.95 14.89 -32.45
CA ARG A 139 -5.66 16.14 -32.13
C ARG A 139 -7.01 15.84 -31.50
#